data_AF-A0A348FWD3-F1
#
_entry.id   AF-A0A348FWD3-F1
#
_cell.length_a   1.000
_cell.length_b   1.000
_cell.length_c   1.000
_cell.angle_alpha   90.00
_cell.angle_beta   90.00
_cell.angle_gamma   90.00
#
_symmetry.space_group_name_H-M   'P 1'
#
loop_
_entity.id
_entity.type
_entity.pdbx_description
1 polymer ?
#
loop_
_entity_poly.entity_id
_entity_poly.type
_entity_poly.pdbx_seq_one_letter_code
_entity_poly.pdbx_strand_id
1 'polypeptide(L)' 'MVITPQGSVSVGRNLKDEVRSGVYKFKNGIIDGDEIARIRGLVAYIYGVEPSFLGILERKYGDETIGRLLGGRPLVK' A
#
# COMPACT_ATOMS: atom_id res chain seq x y z
N MET A 1 -2.19 -8.75 -15.21
CA MET A 1 -2.52 -9.82 -14.24
C MET A 1 -1.39 -10.84 -14.29
N VAL A 2 -0.77 -11.18 -13.16
CA VAL A 2 0.20 -12.29 -13.09
C VAL A 2 -0.49 -13.39 -12.31
N ILE A 3 -0.89 -14.44 -13.02
CA ILE A 3 -1.44 -15.66 -12.43
C ILE A 3 -0.23 -16.43 -11.90
N THR A 4 -0.03 -16.44 -10.59
CA THR A 4 0.91 -17.37 -9.95
C THR A 4 0.24 -18.74 -9.83
N PRO A 5 0.90 -19.83 -10.23
CA PRO A 5 0.33 -21.19 -10.22
C PRO A 5 0.12 -21.78 -8.79
N GLN A 6 0.15 -20.95 -7.74
CA GLN A 6 0.02 -21.36 -6.33
C GLN A 6 -1.26 -20.85 -5.64
N GLY A 7 -2.28 -20.39 -6.37
CA GLY A 7 -3.63 -20.20 -5.81
C GLY A 7 -3.86 -18.93 -4.98
N SER A 8 -2.84 -18.08 -4.76
CA SER A 8 -3.03 -16.74 -4.19
C SER A 8 -3.13 -15.71 -5.30
N VAL A 9 -4.27 -15.02 -5.41
CA VAL A 9 -4.43 -13.87 -6.32
C VAL A 9 -3.51 -12.76 -5.86
N SER A 10 -2.50 -12.40 -6.67
CA SER A 10 -1.63 -11.26 -6.39
C SER A 10 -1.99 -10.09 -7.31
N VAL A 11 -1.92 -8.88 -6.77
CA VAL A 11 -2.26 -7.63 -7.47
C VAL A 11 -1.27 -7.29 -8.59
N GLY A 12 -0.16 -8.02 -8.65
CA GLY A 12 0.91 -7.84 -9.63
C GLY A 12 1.99 -6.90 -9.13
N ARG A 13 3.22 -7.15 -9.60
CA ARG A 13 4.42 -6.43 -9.18
C ARG A 13 4.36 -4.93 -9.43
N ASN A 14 3.87 -4.51 -10.61
CA ASN A 14 3.83 -3.08 -10.99
C ASN A 14 3.00 -2.24 -10.00
N LEU A 15 1.83 -2.73 -9.59
CA LEU A 15 0.97 -2.08 -8.61
C LEU A 15 1.63 -2.01 -7.23
N LYS A 16 2.30 -3.08 -6.80
CA LYS A 16 3.06 -3.09 -5.55
C LYS A 16 4.26 -2.13 -5.59
N ASP A 17 4.94 -2.02 -6.72
CA ASP A 17 6.07 -1.11 -6.91
C ASP A 17 5.60 0.36 -6.95
N GLU A 18 4.44 0.64 -7.57
CA GLU A 18 3.81 1.96 -7.53
C GLU A 18 3.46 2.37 -6.09
N VAL A 19 2.81 1.49 -5.33
CA VAL A 19 2.48 1.76 -3.93
C VAL A 19 3.74 1.96 -3.09
N ARG A 20 4.78 1.15 -3.26
CA ARG A 20 6.06 1.35 -2.55
C ARG A 20 6.71 2.69 -2.85
N SER A 21 6.68 3.12 -4.11
CA SER A 21 7.17 4.43 -4.53
C SER A 21 6.36 5.55 -3.90
N GLY A 22 5.03 5.47 -3.97
CA GLY A 22 4.12 6.45 -3.39
C GLY A 22 4.25 6.56 -1.86
N VAL A 23 4.33 5.44 -1.15
CA VAL A 23 4.52 5.42 0.32
C VAL A 23 5.89 6.02 0.69
N TYR A 24 6.93 5.74 -0.10
CA TYR A 24 8.24 6.38 0.10
C TYR A 24 8.15 7.89 -0.08
N LYS A 25 7.50 8.39 -1.14
CA LYS A 25 7.30 9.83 -1.34
C LYS A 25 6.49 10.46 -0.20
N PHE A 26 5.43 9.79 0.25
CA PHE A 26 4.62 10.21 1.39
C PHE A 26 5.44 10.33 2.68
N LYS A 27 6.25 9.31 2.99
CA LYS A 27 7.14 9.33 4.15
C LYS A 27 8.11 10.52 4.13
N ASN A 28 8.62 10.87 2.95
CA ASN A 28 9.57 11.97 2.79
C ASN A 28 8.90 13.34 2.60
N GLY A 29 7.56 13.42 2.60
CA GLY A 29 6.83 14.68 2.40
C GLY A 29 6.96 15.29 0.99
N ILE A 30 7.32 14.48 -0.01
CA ILE A 30 7.54 14.92 -1.42
C ILE A 30 6.40 14.47 -2.35
N ILE A 31 5.19 14.40 -1.81
CA ILE A 31 3.98 13.94 -2.50
C ILE A 31 2.89 15.02 -2.37
N ASP A 32 2.12 15.26 -3.42
CA ASP A 32 0.99 16.17 -3.39
C ASP A 32 -0.30 15.49 -2.88
N GLY A 33 -1.28 16.28 -2.43
CA GLY A 33 -2.58 15.80 -1.94
C GLY A 33 -3.31 14.86 -2.89
N ASP A 34 -3.32 15.14 -4.19
CA ASP A 34 -3.96 14.27 -5.19
C ASP A 34 -3.26 12.91 -5.30
N GLU A 35 -1.94 12.91 -5.26
CA GLU A 35 -1.15 11.68 -5.29
C GLU A 35 -1.30 10.89 -3.98
N ILE A 36 -1.44 11.55 -2.82
CA ILE A 36 -1.78 10.90 -1.55
C ILE A 36 -3.12 10.16 -1.65
N ALA A 37 -4.15 10.82 -2.19
CA ALA A 37 -5.48 10.21 -2.34
C ALA A 37 -5.43 8.98 -3.27
N ARG A 38 -4.70 9.09 -4.39
CA ARG A 38 -4.47 7.96 -5.31
C ARG A 38 -3.78 6.80 -4.60
N ILE A 39 -2.64 7.03 -3.94
CA ILE A 39 -1.87 5.98 -3.26
C ILE A 39 -2.69 5.34 -2.15
N ARG A 40 -3.47 6.12 -1.38
CA ARG A 40 -4.40 5.60 -0.38
C ARG A 40 -5.41 4.63 -0.98
N GLY A 41 -6.02 5.00 -2.10
CA GLY A 41 -6.96 4.13 -2.84
C GLY A 41 -6.30 2.84 -3.32
N LEU A 42 -5.07 2.93 -3.84
CA LEU A 42 -4.31 1.76 -4.27
C LEU A 42 -3.92 0.83 -3.12
N VAL A 43 -3.53 1.37 -1.96
CA VAL A 43 -3.26 0.57 -0.77
C VAL A 43 -4.52 -0.16 -0.31
N ALA A 44 -5.67 0.54 -0.26
CA ALA A 44 -6.94 -0.08 0.12
C ALA A 44 -7.37 -1.19 -0.86
N TYR A 45 -7.21 -0.96 -2.17
CA TYR A 45 -7.46 -1.97 -3.19
C TYR A 45 -6.54 -3.19 -3.02
N ILE A 46 -5.23 -2.97 -2.84
CA ILE A 46 -4.28 -4.07 -2.63
C ILE A 46 -4.61 -4.83 -1.35
N TYR A 47 -4.97 -4.14 -0.27
CA TYR A 47 -5.35 -4.79 0.99
C TYR A 47 -6.56 -5.72 0.81
N GLY A 48 -7.55 -5.32 0.00
CA GLY A 48 -8.71 -6.16 -0.32
C GLY A 48 -8.38 -7.42 -1.13
N VAL A 49 -7.21 -7.48 -1.78
CA VAL A 49 -6.79 -8.61 -2.63
C VAL A 49 -5.65 -9.43 -2.01
N GLU A 50 -4.66 -8.76 -1.41
CA GLU A 50 -3.43 -9.30 -0.85
C GLU A 50 -3.15 -8.61 0.51
N PRO A 51 -3.89 -8.94 1.58
CA PRO A 51 -3.78 -8.25 2.87
C PRO A 51 -2.39 -8.41 3.52
N SER A 52 -1.68 -9.51 3.22
CA SER A 52 -0.30 -9.73 3.66
C SER A 52 0.67 -8.65 3.17
N PHE A 53 0.33 -7.93 2.08
CA PHE A 53 1.15 -6.84 1.58
C PHE A 53 1.18 -5.64 2.54
N LEU A 54 0.13 -5.40 3.31
CA LEU A 54 0.09 -4.30 4.28
C LEU A 54 1.16 -4.47 5.35
N GLY A 55 1.32 -5.69 5.89
CA GLY A 55 2.37 -5.99 6.86
C GLY A 55 3.78 -5.81 6.30
N ILE A 56 3.98 -5.97 4.98
CA ILE A 56 5.25 -5.67 4.32
C ILE A 56 5.51 -4.16 4.29
N LEU A 57 4.47 -3.36 4.01
CA LEU A 57 4.56 -1.90 4.02
C LEU A 57 4.82 -1.37 5.44
N GLU A 58 4.11 -1.87 6.44
CA GLU A 58 4.30 -1.51 7.85
C GLU A 58 5.72 -1.80 8.32
N ARG A 59 6.24 -3.01 8.09
CA ARG A 59 7.63 -3.36 8.44
C ARG A 59 8.67 -2.49 7.74
N LYS A 60 8.42 -2.05 6.51
CA LYS A 60 9.38 -1.29 5.70
C LYS A 60 9.35 0.21 5.99
N TYR A 61 8.17 0.79 6.16
CA TYR A 61 7.98 2.24 6.25
C TYR A 61 7.59 2.72 7.66
N GLY A 62 7.18 1.80 8.53
CA GLY A 62 6.72 2.03 9.90
C GLY A 62 5.19 2.12 9.99
N ASP A 63 4.63 1.54 11.05
CA ASP A 63 3.18 1.56 11.33
C ASP A 63 2.62 2.97 11.38
N GLU A 64 3.38 3.93 11.93
CA GLU A 64 2.97 5.35 11.97
C GLU A 64 2.78 5.93 10.56
N THR A 65 3.73 5.70 9.66
CA THR A 65 3.66 6.19 8.27
C THR A 65 2.43 5.64 7.57
N ILE A 66 2.19 4.33 7.71
CA ILE A 66 1.03 3.67 7.09
C ILE A 66 -0.27 4.12 7.72
N GLY A 67 -0.32 4.26 9.05
CA GLY A 67 -1.48 4.80 9.77
C GLY A 67 -1.82 6.22 9.36
N ARG A 68 -0.82 7.09 9.17
CA ARG A 68 -1.01 8.46 8.65
C ARG A 68 -1.50 8.46 7.21
N LEU A 69 -0.93 7.60 6.36
CA LEU A 69 -1.35 7.48 4.96
C LEU A 69 -2.82 7.05 4.85
N LEU A 70 -3.27 6.13 5.71
CA LEU A 70 -4.63 5.60 5.73
C LEU A 70 -5.63 6.48 6.51
N GLY A 71 -5.18 7.58 7.12
CA GLY A 71 -6.06 8.55 7.78
C GLY A 71 -6.45 8.20 9.22
N GLY A 72 -5.58 7.50 9.96
CA GLY A 72 -5.72 7.33 11.41
C GLY A 72 -6.73 6.28 11.88
N ARG A 73 -7.34 5.52 10.96
CA ARG A 73 -8.13 4.33 11.31
C ARG A 73 -7.35 3.08 10.90
N PRO A 74 -6.97 2.20 11.86
CA PRO A 74 -6.40 0.92 11.48
C PRO A 74 -7.41 0.18 10.61
N LEU A 75 -6.94 -0.31 9.45
CA LEU A 75 -7.68 -1.32 8.70
C LEU A 75 -7.75 -2.52 9.64
N VAL A 76 -8.99 -2.84 10.02
CA VAL A 76 -9.40 -3.69 11.14
C VAL A 76 -8.48 -4.90 11.35
N LYS A 77 -8.05 -5.10 12.61
CA LYS A 77 -7.32 -6.30 13.07
C LYS A 77 -8.16 -7.56 12.90
#